data_AF-D1AYH7-F1
#
_entry.id   AF-D1AYH7-F1
#
_cell.length_a   1.000
_cell.length_b   1.000
_cell.length_c   1.000
_cell.angle_alpha   90.00
_cell.angle_beta   90.00
_cell.angle_gamma   90.00
#
_symmetry.space_group_name_H-M   'P 1'
#
loop_
_entity.id
_entity.type
_entity.pdbx_description
1 polymer ?
#
loop_
_entity_poly.entity_id
_entity_poly.type
_entity_poly.pdbx_seq_one_letter_code
_entity_poly.pdbx_strand_id
1 'polypeptide(L)'
;MKKLIYSFIFFLTLLSCSSIVTENKRILNTYSIKNMNEIENLTIKDKLDLTNGEINLYHIKELKTEGIPKIIVDINYEKGIIDSFIISKIDASKILLSLNNVGDNKTINKEIIFARLPKDSKLEFKLENEYQVIDNTIFEIKTIETDRYKWIKLVPFFLDEDTFERKAKEKIEKESNVAFYENNMIMEYEIEEKIGNRVYKKSEAKLGNGKIIKGFGEPQAEIIIYCDNFQVNIKVNENGRWESIIPEAYIGNLKIIQKNIVDNKTIFTEVNGYSVKRKGE
;
A
#
# COMPACT_ATOMS: atom_id res chain seq x y z
N MET A 1 -64.47 -6.54 15.97
CA MET A 1 -63.29 -6.83 15.13
C MET A 1 -62.64 -5.50 14.78
N LYS A 2 -61.67 -5.08 15.60
CA LYS A 2 -60.22 -5.17 15.27
C LYS A 2 -59.88 -4.19 14.13
N LYS A 3 -59.51 -2.94 14.44
CA LYS A 3 -58.11 -2.53 14.72
C LYS A 3 -57.06 -2.95 13.67
N LEU A 4 -57.47 -3.46 12.51
CA LEU A 4 -56.58 -4.03 11.50
C LEU A 4 -56.28 -3.12 10.30
N ILE A 5 -56.98 -2.00 10.14
CA ILE A 5 -56.87 -1.19 8.91
C ILE A 5 -55.83 -0.07 9.01
N TYR A 6 -55.52 0.42 10.22
CA TYR A 6 -54.57 1.53 10.37
C TYR A 6 -53.11 1.13 10.62
N SER A 7 -52.83 -0.16 10.87
CA SER A 7 -51.45 -0.62 11.10
C SER A 7 -50.72 -1.03 9.82
N PHE A 8 -51.39 -1.09 8.67
CA PHE A 8 -50.77 -1.55 7.42
C PHE A 8 -50.17 -0.42 6.59
N ILE A 9 -50.54 0.84 6.83
CA ILE A 9 -50.02 2.01 6.10
C ILE A 9 -48.72 2.55 6.74
N PHE A 10 -48.44 2.20 8.01
CA PHE A 10 -47.23 2.65 8.69
C PHE A 10 -45.99 1.77 8.45
N PHE A 11 -46.13 0.63 7.73
CA PHE A 11 -45.01 -0.27 7.42
C PHE A 11 -44.39 -0.06 6.04
N LEU A 12 -44.92 0.88 5.25
CA LEU A 12 -44.52 1.10 3.84
C LEU A 12 -43.55 2.28 3.62
N THR A 13 -43.07 2.94 4.68
CA THR A 13 -42.12 4.07 4.56
C THR A 13 -40.69 3.79 5.04
N LEU A 14 -40.34 2.54 5.39
CA LEU A 14 -38.98 2.20 5.86
C LEU A 14 -38.10 1.45 4.86
N LEU A 15 -38.51 1.31 3.60
CA LEU A 15 -37.60 0.91 2.51
C LEU A 15 -37.03 2.16 1.83
N SER A 16 -36.45 3.09 2.60
CA SER A 16 -35.49 4.02 2.01
C SER A 16 -34.24 3.22 1.66
N CYS A 17 -34.07 2.99 0.36
CA CYS A 17 -32.91 2.38 -0.28
C CYS A 17 -31.62 2.62 0.53
N SER A 18 -31.09 1.57 1.17
CA SER A 18 -29.65 1.48 1.37
C SER A 18 -29.04 1.37 -0.03
N SER A 19 -28.60 2.50 -0.58
CA SER A 19 -27.76 2.49 -1.77
C SER A 19 -26.51 1.70 -1.40
N ILE A 20 -26.44 0.46 -1.88
CA ILE A 20 -25.22 -0.35 -1.81
C ILE A 20 -24.16 0.47 -2.55
N VAL A 21 -23.17 0.96 -1.82
CA VAL A 21 -22.00 1.64 -2.38
C VAL A 21 -21.20 0.58 -3.13
N THR A 22 -20.99 0.78 -4.43
CA THR A 22 -20.07 -0.04 -5.21
C THR A 22 -18.75 0.70 -5.28
N GLU A 23 -17.71 0.17 -4.63
CA GLU A 23 -16.34 0.67 -4.83
C GLU A 23 -15.84 0.21 -6.20
N ASN A 24 -15.57 1.15 -7.12
CA ASN A 24 -14.92 0.84 -8.38
C ASN A 24 -13.40 0.96 -8.21
N LYS A 25 -12.66 -0.08 -8.59
CA LYS A 25 -11.21 -0.15 -8.40
C LYS A 25 -10.48 -0.28 -9.73
N ARG A 26 -9.54 0.61 -10.03
CA ARG A 26 -8.70 0.62 -11.23
C ARG A 26 -7.23 0.49 -10.84
N ILE A 27 -6.48 -0.40 -11.50
CA ILE A 27 -5.02 -0.50 -11.29
C ILE A 27 -4.33 0.51 -12.20
N LEU A 28 -3.48 1.37 -11.63
CA LEU A 28 -2.77 2.40 -12.37
C LEU A 28 -1.29 2.08 -12.59
N ASN A 29 -0.58 1.67 -11.54
CA ASN A 29 0.84 1.38 -11.59
C ASN A 29 1.19 0.13 -10.76
N THR A 30 2.34 -0.45 -11.05
CA THR A 30 2.95 -1.51 -10.22
C THR A 30 4.44 -1.24 -10.07
N TYR A 31 4.95 -1.34 -8.84
CA TYR A 31 6.37 -1.22 -8.54
C TYR A 31 6.93 -2.57 -8.15
N SER A 32 7.81 -3.13 -8.97
CA SER A 32 8.47 -4.41 -8.69
C SER A 32 9.42 -4.28 -7.51
N ILE A 33 9.33 -5.20 -6.56
CA ILE A 33 10.33 -5.35 -5.49
C ILE A 33 11.32 -6.41 -5.94
N LYS A 34 12.55 -6.00 -6.27
CA LYS A 34 13.60 -6.89 -6.78
C LYS A 34 14.38 -7.55 -5.63
N ASN A 35 15.34 -8.41 -5.97
CA ASN A 35 16.32 -8.94 -5.01
C ASN A 35 16.89 -7.81 -4.13
N MET A 36 17.00 -8.06 -2.82
CA MET A 36 17.37 -7.07 -1.79
C MET A 36 16.32 -5.97 -1.53
N ASN A 37 15.06 -6.19 -1.89
CA ASN A 37 13.92 -5.31 -1.61
C ASN A 37 14.10 -3.89 -2.19
N GLU A 38 14.75 -3.82 -3.35
CA GLU A 38 15.03 -2.58 -4.04
C GLU A 38 13.82 -2.09 -4.84
N ILE A 39 13.50 -0.80 -4.69
CA ILE A 39 12.44 -0.08 -5.38
C ILE A 39 13.07 1.15 -6.02
N GLU A 40 13.03 1.23 -7.36
CA GLU A 40 13.71 2.31 -8.07
C GLU A 40 13.01 3.66 -7.89
N ASN A 41 11.69 3.68 -8.08
CA ASN A 41 10.87 4.87 -7.91
C ASN A 41 9.60 4.45 -7.19
N LEU A 42 9.29 5.08 -6.05
CA LEU A 42 8.05 4.86 -5.31
C LEU A 42 7.30 6.18 -5.23
N THR A 43 6.11 6.25 -5.81
CA THR A 43 5.21 7.41 -5.66
C THR A 43 4.04 6.99 -4.78
N ILE A 44 3.77 7.78 -3.73
CA ILE A 44 2.69 7.50 -2.78
C ILE A 44 1.72 8.67 -2.78
N LYS A 45 0.45 8.39 -3.02
CA LYS A 45 -0.62 9.40 -3.12
C LYS A 45 -1.40 9.53 -1.83
N ASP A 46 -2.36 8.64 -1.56
CA ASP A 46 -3.14 8.72 -0.31
C ASP A 46 -2.72 7.65 0.70
N LYS A 47 -2.65 6.38 0.27
CA LYS A 47 -2.35 5.27 1.17
C LYS A 47 -1.36 4.30 0.53
N LEU A 48 -0.38 3.82 1.30
CA LEU A 48 0.46 2.67 0.97
C LEU A 48 0.37 1.66 2.10
N ASP A 49 -0.06 0.44 1.80
CA ASP A 49 -0.18 -0.65 2.75
C ASP A 49 0.89 -1.71 2.45
N LEU A 50 1.89 -1.80 3.32
CA LEU A 50 3.01 -2.74 3.20
C LEU A 50 2.83 -3.98 4.08
N THR A 51 1.67 -4.15 4.72
CA THR A 51 1.44 -5.26 5.64
C THR A 51 1.46 -6.61 4.93
N ASN A 52 2.27 -7.54 5.43
CA ASN A 52 2.38 -8.92 4.97
C ASN A 52 2.60 -9.94 6.10
N GLY A 53 2.68 -9.51 7.36
CA GLY A 53 2.96 -10.37 8.51
C GLY A 53 4.45 -10.57 8.78
N GLU A 54 5.33 -10.01 7.95
CA GLU A 54 6.78 -10.10 8.05
C GLU A 54 7.39 -8.72 8.31
N ILE A 55 8.63 -8.69 8.78
CA ILE A 55 9.35 -7.44 9.04
C ILE A 55 10.42 -7.23 7.99
N ASN A 56 10.31 -6.12 7.26
CA ASN A 56 10.96 -5.95 5.97
C ASN A 56 11.85 -4.71 5.93
N LEU A 57 12.90 -4.75 5.12
CA LEU A 57 13.75 -3.58 4.85
C LEU A 57 13.62 -3.20 3.38
N TYR A 58 13.08 -2.03 3.08
CA TYR A 58 12.87 -1.52 1.73
C TYR A 58 13.96 -0.54 1.32
N HIS A 59 14.63 -0.81 0.20
CA HIS A 59 15.66 0.05 -0.37
C HIS A 59 15.06 0.91 -1.49
N ILE A 60 14.68 2.14 -1.17
CA ILE A 60 14.02 3.06 -2.10
C ILE A 60 15.04 4.04 -2.68
N LYS A 61 15.25 4.00 -3.99
CA LYS A 61 16.17 4.93 -4.66
C LYS A 61 15.56 6.34 -4.75
N GLU A 62 14.31 6.47 -5.19
CA GLU A 62 13.58 7.75 -5.22
C GLU A 62 12.17 7.60 -4.65
N LEU A 63 11.86 8.38 -3.61
CA LEU A 63 10.54 8.47 -2.99
C LEU A 63 9.88 9.81 -3.34
N LYS A 64 8.66 9.75 -3.87
CA LYS A 64 7.80 10.92 -4.11
C LYS A 64 6.47 10.78 -3.39
N THR A 65 5.93 11.88 -2.90
CA THR A 65 4.60 11.87 -2.28
C THR A 65 3.70 12.96 -2.87
N GLU A 66 2.44 12.64 -3.13
CA GLU A 66 1.40 13.64 -3.40
C GLU A 66 0.63 13.90 -2.11
N GLY A 67 0.54 15.16 -1.67
CA GLY A 67 -0.12 15.48 -0.40
C GLY A 67 0.60 14.91 0.82
N ILE A 68 -0.16 14.36 1.77
CA ILE A 68 0.34 13.73 3.00
C ILE A 68 -0.16 12.29 3.05
N PRO A 69 0.56 11.33 2.44
CA PRO A 69 0.11 9.96 2.41
C PRO A 69 0.23 9.28 3.77
N LYS A 70 -0.60 8.25 3.95
CA LYS A 70 -0.50 7.27 5.02
C LYS A 70 0.29 6.05 4.53
N ILE A 71 1.33 5.65 5.27
CA ILE A 71 2.00 4.36 5.10
C ILE A 71 1.65 3.46 6.27
N ILE A 72 1.14 2.27 5.98
CA ILE A 72 0.91 1.21 6.97
C ILE A 72 2.07 0.23 6.87
N VAL A 73 2.71 -0.02 8.01
CA VAL A 73 3.85 -0.92 8.15
C VAL A 73 3.62 -1.94 9.24
N ASP A 74 4.24 -3.11 9.10
CA ASP A 74 4.25 -4.11 10.15
C ASP A 74 5.30 -3.77 11.22
N ILE A 75 4.89 -3.94 12.47
CA ILE A 75 5.75 -3.84 13.65
C ILE A 75 5.60 -5.10 14.49
N ASN A 76 6.71 -5.60 15.01
CA ASN A 76 6.69 -6.62 16.05
C ASN A 76 7.16 -5.98 17.35
N TYR A 77 6.21 -5.71 18.23
CA TYR A 77 6.51 -5.02 19.47
C TYR A 77 7.39 -5.89 20.40
N GLU A 78 7.07 -7.18 20.55
CA GLU A 78 7.90 -8.11 21.33
C GLU A 78 9.39 -8.10 20.94
N LYS A 79 9.68 -8.05 19.64
CA LYS A 79 11.06 -8.09 19.12
C LYS A 79 11.69 -6.70 18.95
N GLY A 80 10.91 -5.62 19.09
CA GLY A 80 11.38 -4.25 18.86
C GLY A 80 11.93 -4.03 17.46
N ILE A 81 11.22 -4.54 16.45
CA ILE A 81 11.56 -4.42 15.02
C ILE A 81 10.32 -4.01 14.21
N ILE A 82 10.52 -3.28 13.12
CA ILE A 82 9.47 -2.69 12.27
C ILE A 82 9.94 -2.72 10.82
N ASP A 83 8.99 -2.72 9.87
CA ASP A 83 9.34 -2.43 8.50
C ASP A 83 10.12 -1.12 8.42
N SER A 84 11.23 -1.18 7.70
CA SER A 84 12.24 -0.15 7.67
C SER A 84 12.50 0.32 6.26
N PHE A 85 12.89 1.58 6.12
CA PHE A 85 13.18 2.21 4.83
C PHE A 85 14.63 2.68 4.77
N ILE A 86 15.29 2.43 3.65
CA ILE A 86 16.51 3.12 3.26
C ILE A 86 16.18 3.92 2.02
N ILE A 87 16.14 5.25 2.14
CA ILE A 87 15.72 6.14 1.05
C ILE A 87 16.92 6.97 0.58
N SER A 88 17.16 7.00 -0.74
CA SER A 88 18.34 7.66 -1.32
C SER A 88 18.05 9.06 -1.88
N LYS A 89 16.85 9.29 -2.40
CA LYS A 89 16.38 10.59 -2.91
C LYS A 89 14.93 10.79 -2.51
N ILE A 90 14.59 12.01 -2.09
CA ILE A 90 13.30 12.33 -1.48
C ILE A 90 12.73 13.59 -2.12
N ASP A 91 11.54 13.45 -2.69
CA ASP A 91 10.65 14.53 -3.11
C ASP A 91 9.32 14.38 -2.35
N ALA A 92 9.42 14.55 -1.04
CA ALA A 92 8.34 14.35 -0.09
C ALA A 92 8.56 15.24 1.14
N SER A 93 7.47 15.76 1.69
CA SER A 93 7.51 16.65 2.85
C SER A 93 7.07 15.96 4.13
N LYS A 94 6.00 15.18 4.09
CA LYS A 94 5.42 14.55 5.28
C LYS A 94 4.74 13.23 4.94
N ILE A 95 4.87 12.27 5.85
CA ILE A 95 4.20 10.96 5.81
C ILE A 95 3.54 10.69 7.16
N LEU A 96 2.30 10.21 7.13
CA LEU A 96 1.65 9.59 8.28
C LEU A 96 2.03 8.11 8.33
N LEU A 97 2.55 7.65 9.46
CA LEU A 97 2.95 6.28 9.72
C LEU A 97 1.89 5.60 10.59
N SER A 98 1.36 4.49 10.12
CA SER A 98 0.43 3.62 10.85
C SER A 98 1.09 2.29 11.10
N LEU A 99 0.92 1.77 12.31
CA LEU A 99 1.59 0.57 12.78
C LEU A 99 0.58 -0.59 12.84
N ASN A 100 0.91 -1.71 12.19
CA ASN A 100 0.18 -2.96 12.27
C ASN A 100 0.99 -3.97 13.09
N ASN A 101 0.50 -4.35 14.27
CA ASN A 101 1.24 -5.30 15.10
C ASN A 101 1.07 -6.74 14.59
N VAL A 102 2.19 -7.41 14.29
CA VAL A 102 2.22 -8.81 13.82
C VAL A 102 2.54 -9.83 14.93
N GLY A 103 2.66 -9.39 16.18
CA GLY A 103 2.90 -10.26 17.35
C GLY A 103 2.07 -9.85 18.57
N ASP A 104 2.52 -10.26 19.76
CA ASP A 104 1.87 -9.86 21.01
C ASP A 104 2.16 -8.38 21.33
N ASN A 105 1.17 -7.70 21.92
CA ASN A 105 1.41 -6.40 22.52
C ASN A 105 2.26 -6.59 23.79
N LYS A 106 3.51 -6.13 23.75
CA LYS A 106 4.42 -6.12 24.90
C LYS A 106 5.10 -4.76 24.98
N THR A 107 5.25 -4.22 26.19
CA THR A 107 6.09 -3.06 26.44
C THR A 107 7.52 -3.31 25.95
N ILE A 108 7.99 -2.40 25.11
CA ILE A 108 9.31 -2.42 24.47
C ILE A 108 10.13 -1.29 25.06
N ASN A 109 11.36 -1.60 25.45
CA ASN A 109 12.30 -0.62 25.96
C ASN A 109 13.42 -0.25 25.01
N LYS A 110 13.23 -0.56 23.74
CA LYS A 110 14.24 -0.41 22.70
C LYS A 110 13.77 0.64 21.71
N GLU A 111 14.67 1.56 21.37
CA GLU A 111 14.47 2.44 20.23
C GLU A 111 14.46 1.61 18.94
N ILE A 112 13.47 1.85 18.09
CA ILE A 112 13.29 1.10 16.84
C ILE A 112 13.62 2.05 15.68
N ILE A 113 14.68 1.76 14.94
CA ILE A 113 15.00 2.49 13.72
C ILE A 113 14.07 2.01 12.61
N PHE A 114 13.39 2.92 11.92
CA PHE A 114 12.49 2.56 10.82
C PHE A 114 12.78 3.33 9.52
N ALA A 115 13.63 4.36 9.54
CA ALA A 115 14.07 4.96 8.28
C ALA A 115 15.50 5.52 8.33
N ARG A 116 16.20 5.39 7.20
CA ARG A 116 17.42 6.12 6.86
C ARG A 116 17.13 7.05 5.71
N LEU A 117 17.36 8.35 5.90
CA LEU A 117 17.13 9.38 4.88
C LEU A 117 18.46 10.07 4.52
N PRO A 118 18.54 10.73 3.34
CA PRO A 118 19.62 11.66 3.02
C PRO A 118 19.69 12.78 4.07
N LYS A 119 20.91 13.29 4.33
CA LYS A 119 21.15 14.29 5.37
C LYS A 119 20.34 15.58 5.16
N ASP A 120 20.19 16.00 3.91
CA ASP A 120 19.48 17.20 3.48
C ASP A 120 17.96 17.01 3.36
N SER A 121 17.46 15.80 3.63
CA SER A 121 16.02 15.52 3.59
C SER A 121 15.24 16.40 4.56
N LYS A 122 14.09 16.89 4.08
CA LYS A 122 13.07 17.61 4.85
C LYS A 122 11.85 16.74 5.19
N LEU A 123 11.89 15.45 4.86
CA LEU A 123 10.78 14.54 5.10
C LEU A 123 10.57 14.35 6.60
N GLU A 124 9.34 14.62 7.04
CA GLU A 124 8.87 14.36 8.40
C GLU A 124 7.98 13.12 8.43
N PHE A 125 8.13 12.29 9.46
CA PHE A 125 7.17 11.24 9.78
C PHE A 125 6.36 11.64 11.01
N LYS A 126 5.05 11.34 10.98
CA LYS A 126 4.15 11.48 12.13
C LYS A 126 3.41 10.17 12.34
N LEU A 127 3.20 9.75 13.58
CA LEU A 127 2.32 8.62 13.85
C LEU A 127 0.87 9.04 13.59
N GLU A 128 0.09 8.16 12.96
CA GLU A 128 -1.35 8.41 12.77
C GLU A 128 -2.06 8.58 14.13
N ASN A 129 -1.69 7.74 15.11
CA ASN A 129 -2.20 7.79 16.47
C ASN A 129 -1.05 8.08 17.44
N GLU A 130 -0.59 9.33 17.51
CA GLU A 130 0.56 9.77 18.34
C GLU A 130 0.42 9.40 19.84
N TYR A 131 -0.79 9.16 20.33
CA TYR A 131 -1.08 8.80 21.73
C TYR A 131 -1.59 7.36 21.92
N GLN A 132 -1.43 6.50 20.92
CA GLN A 132 -1.81 5.10 21.08
C GLN A 132 -0.92 4.45 22.13
N VAL A 133 -1.56 3.92 23.17
CA VAL A 133 -0.93 3.18 24.27
C VAL A 133 -0.85 1.71 23.86
N ILE A 134 0.36 1.18 23.73
CA ILE A 134 0.66 -0.22 23.41
C ILE A 134 1.28 -0.84 24.66
N ASP A 135 0.50 -1.64 25.39
CA ASP A 135 0.85 -1.98 26.78
C ASP A 135 1.14 -0.66 27.56
N ASN A 136 1.98 -0.65 28.59
CA ASN A 136 2.34 0.58 29.32
C ASN A 136 3.30 1.50 28.54
N THR A 137 3.18 1.64 27.21
CA THR A 137 4.14 2.36 26.35
C THR A 137 3.47 3.21 25.27
N ILE A 138 3.91 4.46 25.13
CA ILE A 138 3.62 5.37 24.01
C ILE A 138 4.88 5.51 23.16
N PHE A 139 4.76 5.75 21.87
CA PHE A 139 5.91 5.98 20.99
C PHE A 139 5.95 7.41 20.46
N GLU A 140 7.16 7.97 20.44
CA GLU A 140 7.45 9.24 19.78
C GLU A 140 8.38 8.98 18.59
N ILE A 141 8.21 9.73 17.50
CA ILE A 141 9.15 9.72 16.38
C ILE A 141 10.27 10.73 16.65
N LYS A 142 11.53 10.28 16.64
CA LYS A 142 12.71 11.15 16.73
C LYS A 142 13.61 11.03 15.51
N THR A 143 14.18 12.15 15.11
CA THR A 143 15.19 12.25 14.05
C THR A 143 16.57 12.41 14.68
N ILE A 144 17.52 11.56 14.29
CA ILE A 144 18.93 11.68 14.67
C ILE A 144 19.76 11.96 13.43
N GLU A 145 20.39 13.12 13.40
CA GLU A 145 21.28 13.50 12.31
C GLU A 145 22.70 12.96 12.54
N THR A 146 23.34 12.51 11.47
CA THR A 146 24.77 12.17 11.45
C THR A 146 25.47 12.96 10.35
N ASP A 147 26.78 12.77 10.19
CA ASP A 147 27.53 13.42 9.13
C ASP A 147 27.05 13.05 7.72
N ARG A 148 26.44 11.88 7.55
CA ARG A 148 26.10 11.30 6.24
C ARG A 148 24.60 11.11 5.98
N TYR A 149 23.81 10.90 7.02
CA TYR A 149 22.39 10.55 6.89
C TYR A 149 21.58 10.97 8.13
N LYS A 150 20.26 10.93 7.99
CA LYS A 150 19.30 11.04 9.09
C LYS A 150 18.70 9.67 9.42
N TRP A 151 18.71 9.29 10.69
CA TRP A 151 17.94 8.15 11.18
C TRP A 151 16.62 8.63 11.74
N ILE A 152 15.54 7.93 11.43
CA ILE A 152 14.23 8.13 12.05
C ILE A 152 13.94 6.92 12.94
N LYS A 153 13.57 7.22 14.18
CA LYS A 153 13.39 6.23 15.25
C LYS A 153 12.03 6.36 15.90
N LEU A 154 11.45 5.23 16.30
CA LEU A 154 10.41 5.16 17.33
C LEU A 154 11.10 5.04 18.68
N VAL A 155 10.81 5.97 19.59
CA VAL A 155 11.35 6.01 20.94
C VAL A 155 10.22 5.74 21.93
N PRO A 156 10.34 4.68 22.77
CA PRO A 156 9.32 4.36 23.75
C PRO A 156 9.33 5.36 24.92
N PHE A 157 8.13 5.72 25.37
CA PHE A 157 7.85 6.46 26.61
C PHE A 157 6.95 5.60 27.49
N PHE A 158 7.42 5.25 28.69
CA PHE A 158 6.68 4.36 29.59
C PHE A 158 5.79 5.14 30.54
N LEU A 159 4.61 4.58 30.81
CA LEU A 159 3.62 5.22 31.68
C LEU A 159 3.74 4.81 33.16
N ASP A 160 4.59 3.84 33.50
CA ASP A 160 4.82 3.32 34.86
C ASP A 160 6.33 3.15 35.14
N GLU A 161 6.84 3.81 36.20
CA GLU A 161 8.26 3.82 36.59
C GLU A 161 8.76 2.42 37.01
N ASP A 162 7.92 1.60 37.65
CA ASP A 162 8.31 0.27 38.16
C ASP A 162 8.56 -0.75 37.03
N THR A 163 7.89 -0.56 35.89
CA THR A 163 8.05 -1.40 34.70
C THR A 163 9.37 -1.12 33.97
N PHE A 164 9.90 0.10 34.06
CA PHE A 164 11.15 0.53 33.43
C PHE A 164 12.38 -0.13 34.07
N GLU A 165 12.51 -0.06 35.40
CA GLU A 165 13.68 -0.60 36.12
C GLU A 165 13.81 -2.13 35.99
N ARG A 166 12.67 -2.84 35.93
CA ARG A 166 12.63 -4.30 35.80
C ARG A 166 13.16 -4.80 34.46
N LYS A 167 12.87 -4.09 33.36
CA LYS A 167 13.20 -4.52 31.98
C LYS A 167 14.51 -3.94 31.44
N ALA A 168 15.04 -2.86 32.02
CA ALA A 168 16.34 -2.28 31.64
C ALA A 168 17.54 -3.23 31.85
N LYS A 169 17.35 -4.37 32.52
CA LYS A 169 18.38 -5.40 32.77
C LYS A 169 18.53 -6.43 31.64
N GLU A 170 17.65 -6.43 30.64
CA GLU A 170 17.68 -7.41 29.55
C GLU A 170 18.60 -6.93 28.41
N LYS A 171 19.56 -7.78 28.03
CA LYS A 171 20.59 -7.48 27.04
C LYS A 171 20.03 -7.61 25.63
N ILE A 172 20.43 -6.70 24.75
CA ILE A 172 19.92 -6.57 23.38
C ILE A 172 20.54 -7.63 22.47
N GLU A 173 19.71 -8.44 21.83
CA GLU A 173 20.05 -9.13 20.58
C GLU A 173 19.54 -8.29 19.39
N LYS A 174 20.42 -8.09 18.40
CA LYS A 174 20.08 -7.42 17.14
C LYS A 174 19.91 -8.50 16.08
N GLU A 175 18.67 -8.79 15.73
CA GLU A 175 18.37 -9.52 14.51
C GLU A 175 17.74 -8.57 13.51
N SER A 176 18.43 -8.33 12.40
CA SER A 176 17.82 -7.79 11.18
C SER A 176 17.92 -8.89 10.14
N ASN A 177 16.82 -9.57 9.86
CA ASN A 177 16.77 -10.56 8.80
C ASN A 177 16.57 -9.86 7.45
N VAL A 178 17.31 -10.30 6.45
CA VAL A 178 17.04 -9.93 5.06
C VAL A 178 15.84 -10.77 4.61
N ALA A 179 14.68 -10.15 4.45
CA ALA A 179 13.52 -10.80 3.84
C ALA A 179 13.77 -10.97 2.33
N PHE A 180 13.42 -12.13 1.78
CA PHE A 180 13.52 -12.43 0.36
C PHE A 180 12.13 -12.51 -0.24
N TYR A 181 11.88 -11.76 -1.31
CA TYR A 181 10.60 -11.76 -1.98
C TYR A 181 10.69 -12.33 -3.38
N GLU A 182 10.11 -13.51 -3.56
CA GLU A 182 9.80 -14.01 -4.89
C GLU A 182 8.43 -13.44 -5.29
N ASN A 183 8.42 -12.51 -6.25
CA ASN A 183 7.24 -11.98 -6.96
C ASN A 183 6.36 -10.94 -6.23
N ASN A 184 6.83 -10.31 -5.14
CA ASN A 184 6.12 -9.18 -4.52
C ASN A 184 6.22 -7.87 -5.32
N MET A 185 5.15 -7.08 -5.26
CA MET A 185 5.09 -5.73 -5.80
C MET A 185 4.13 -4.84 -5.04
N ILE A 186 4.35 -3.54 -5.17
CA ILE A 186 3.39 -2.54 -4.72
C ILE A 186 2.46 -2.23 -5.88
N MET A 187 1.18 -2.55 -5.74
CA MET A 187 0.14 -2.29 -6.74
C MET A 187 -0.62 -1.03 -6.36
N GLU A 188 -0.63 -0.02 -7.22
CA GLU A 188 -1.35 1.25 -7.04
C GLU A 188 -2.74 1.18 -7.70
N TYR A 189 -3.75 1.57 -6.93
CA TYR A 189 -5.16 1.53 -7.27
C TYR A 189 -5.77 2.92 -7.18
N GLU A 190 -6.55 3.30 -8.19
CA GLU A 190 -7.52 4.39 -8.11
C GLU A 190 -8.86 3.79 -7.71
N ILE A 191 -9.42 4.28 -6.60
CA ILE A 191 -10.69 3.83 -6.04
C ILE A 191 -11.68 4.98 -6.16
N GLU A 192 -12.80 4.72 -6.81
CA GLU A 192 -13.94 5.63 -6.85
C GLU A 192 -15.07 5.09 -5.97
N GLU A 193 -15.47 5.88 -4.98
CA GLU A 193 -16.53 5.55 -4.04
C GLU A 193 -17.69 6.53 -4.22
N LYS A 194 -18.91 6.00 -4.38
CA LYS A 194 -20.11 6.82 -4.55
C LYS A 194 -20.96 6.81 -3.28
N ILE A 195 -20.95 7.91 -2.54
CA ILE A 195 -21.76 8.09 -1.33
C ILE A 195 -22.88 9.08 -1.66
N GLY A 196 -24.10 8.57 -1.79
CA GLY A 196 -25.24 9.34 -2.30
C GLY A 196 -25.00 9.84 -3.73
N ASN A 197 -25.07 11.16 -3.93
CA ASN A 197 -24.82 11.82 -5.23
C ASN A 197 -23.37 12.33 -5.41
N ARG A 198 -22.47 12.02 -4.47
CA ARG A 198 -21.07 12.47 -4.52
C ARG A 198 -20.15 11.32 -4.89
N VAL A 199 -19.17 11.61 -5.73
CA VAL A 199 -18.08 10.68 -6.11
C VAL A 199 -16.83 11.13 -5.38
N TYR A 200 -16.26 10.24 -4.59
CA TYR A 200 -15.00 10.40 -3.90
C TYR A 200 -13.95 9.58 -4.64
N LYS A 201 -12.77 10.16 -4.86
CA LYS A 201 -11.64 9.46 -5.46
C LYS A 201 -10.52 9.38 -4.44
N LYS A 202 -9.96 8.19 -4.26
CA LYS A 202 -8.77 7.95 -3.43
C LYS A 202 -7.82 7.02 -4.17
N SER A 203 -6.54 7.12 -3.89
CA SER A 203 -5.50 6.26 -4.41
C SER A 203 -4.90 5.41 -3.30
N GLU A 204 -4.96 4.08 -3.45
CA GLU A 204 -4.38 3.14 -2.50
C GLU A 204 -3.32 2.31 -3.20
N ALA A 205 -2.15 2.18 -2.59
CA ALA A 205 -1.12 1.24 -3.00
C ALA A 205 -1.04 0.11 -1.99
N LYS A 206 -0.95 -1.15 -2.45
CA LYS A 206 -0.89 -2.32 -1.57
C LYS A 206 0.17 -3.31 -2.03
N LEU A 207 0.91 -3.86 -1.07
CA LEU A 207 1.80 -4.98 -1.30
C LEU A 207 1.01 -6.24 -1.69
N GLY A 208 1.48 -6.95 -2.71
CA GLY A 208 1.00 -8.28 -3.03
C GLY A 208 1.73 -8.90 -4.20
N ASN A 209 1.39 -10.16 -4.48
CA ASN A 209 2.00 -10.90 -5.57
C ASN A 209 1.38 -10.52 -6.92
N GLY A 210 2.22 -10.51 -7.94
CA GLY A 210 1.77 -10.26 -9.31
C GLY A 210 2.20 -11.33 -10.29
N LYS A 211 1.33 -11.62 -11.25
CA LYS A 211 1.64 -12.41 -12.44
C LYS A 211 1.93 -11.48 -13.61
N ILE A 212 3.12 -11.65 -14.17
CA ILE A 212 3.56 -10.91 -15.35
C ILE A 212 2.80 -11.39 -16.59
N ILE A 213 2.27 -10.45 -17.37
CA ILE A 213 1.66 -10.64 -18.68
C ILE A 213 2.44 -9.82 -19.69
N LYS A 214 2.77 -10.41 -20.83
CA LYS A 214 3.56 -9.75 -21.87
C LYS A 214 2.86 -9.87 -23.22
N GLY A 215 3.12 -8.90 -24.09
CA GLY A 215 2.69 -8.96 -25.47
C GLY A 215 3.41 -7.96 -26.36
N PHE A 216 2.92 -7.88 -27.58
CA PHE A 216 3.38 -6.93 -28.58
C PHE A 216 2.23 -6.01 -28.97
N GLY A 217 2.58 -4.81 -29.44
CA GLY A 217 1.63 -3.82 -29.92
C GLY A 217 2.32 -2.78 -30.78
N GLU A 218 1.54 -1.82 -31.27
CA GLU A 218 2.09 -0.68 -32.00
C GLU A 218 2.89 0.22 -31.05
N PRO A 219 4.12 0.66 -31.41
CA PRO A 219 4.91 1.53 -30.55
C PRO A 219 4.13 2.77 -30.08
N GLN A 220 4.26 3.14 -28.80
CA GLN A 220 3.54 4.25 -28.16
C GLN A 220 2.03 4.08 -27.99
N ALA A 221 1.44 2.97 -28.45
CA ALA A 221 0.03 2.66 -28.20
C ALA A 221 -0.28 2.42 -26.72
N GLU A 222 -1.55 2.55 -26.34
CA GLU A 222 -2.04 2.22 -25.00
C GLU A 222 -2.72 0.85 -25.01
N ILE A 223 -2.22 -0.10 -24.23
CA ILE A 223 -2.90 -1.38 -23.95
C ILE A 223 -3.75 -1.22 -22.70
N ILE A 224 -5.00 -1.63 -22.79
CA ILE A 224 -5.99 -1.67 -21.72
C ILE A 224 -6.34 -3.12 -21.44
N ILE A 225 -6.02 -3.59 -20.24
CA ILE A 225 -6.36 -4.94 -19.77
C ILE A 225 -7.59 -4.82 -18.88
N TYR A 226 -8.72 -5.33 -19.35
CA TYR A 226 -9.95 -5.46 -18.59
C TYR A 226 -9.97 -6.80 -17.86
N CYS A 227 -10.12 -6.70 -16.55
CA CYS A 227 -10.43 -7.79 -15.64
C CYS A 227 -11.86 -7.58 -15.13
N ASP A 228 -12.47 -8.62 -14.55
CA ASP A 228 -13.88 -8.60 -14.16
C ASP A 228 -14.21 -7.43 -13.21
N ASN A 229 -13.26 -7.02 -12.35
CA ASN A 229 -13.45 -5.99 -11.32
C ASN A 229 -12.47 -4.82 -11.39
N PHE A 230 -11.56 -4.79 -12.36
CA PHE A 230 -10.59 -3.71 -12.51
C PHE A 230 -10.04 -3.62 -13.93
N GLN A 231 -9.40 -2.50 -14.25
CA GLN A 231 -8.64 -2.36 -15.50
C GLN A 231 -7.21 -1.91 -15.23
N VAL A 232 -6.28 -2.33 -16.09
CA VAL A 232 -4.86 -1.91 -16.11
C VAL A 232 -4.60 -1.18 -17.42
N ASN A 233 -3.83 -0.09 -17.40
CA ASN A 233 -3.45 0.65 -18.61
C ASN A 233 -1.94 0.70 -18.70
N ILE A 234 -1.39 0.38 -19.88
CA ILE A 234 0.05 0.34 -20.09
C ILE A 234 0.42 0.83 -21.48
N LYS A 235 1.54 1.54 -21.61
CA LYS A 235 2.07 1.98 -22.90
C LYS A 235 2.98 0.92 -23.51
N VAL A 236 2.85 0.72 -24.82
CA VAL A 236 3.79 -0.07 -25.62
C VAL A 236 5.07 0.73 -25.81
N ASN A 237 6.22 0.10 -25.57
CA ASN A 237 7.51 0.77 -25.73
C ASN A 237 7.86 0.97 -27.22
N GLU A 238 8.95 1.70 -27.47
CA GLU A 238 9.44 2.01 -28.83
C GLU A 238 9.76 0.76 -29.67
N ASN A 239 10.05 -0.36 -29.01
CA ASN A 239 10.33 -1.65 -29.65
C ASN A 239 9.07 -2.51 -29.90
N GLY A 240 7.87 -1.95 -29.70
CA GLY A 240 6.60 -2.65 -29.90
C GLY A 240 6.30 -3.71 -28.83
N ARG A 241 6.99 -3.70 -27.70
CA ARG A 241 6.79 -4.64 -26.59
C ARG A 241 6.06 -3.97 -25.43
N TRP A 242 5.21 -4.73 -24.76
CA TRP A 242 4.60 -4.31 -23.50
C TRP A 242 4.63 -5.46 -22.49
N GLU A 243 4.69 -5.10 -21.22
CA GLU A 243 4.71 -6.03 -20.10
C GLU A 243 3.94 -5.40 -18.95
N SER A 244 2.83 -6.01 -18.56
CA SER A 244 2.01 -5.56 -17.46
C SER A 244 1.94 -6.64 -16.38
N ILE A 245 1.41 -6.28 -15.23
CA ILE A 245 1.25 -7.19 -14.11
C ILE A 245 -0.17 -7.14 -13.59
N ILE A 246 -0.73 -8.32 -13.33
CA ILE A 246 -2.02 -8.46 -12.65
C ILE A 246 -1.80 -9.13 -11.30
N PRO A 247 -2.66 -8.89 -10.29
CA PRO A 247 -2.62 -9.61 -9.03
C PRO A 247 -2.61 -11.13 -9.26
N GLU A 248 -1.71 -11.86 -8.60
CA GLU A 248 -1.59 -13.32 -8.77
C GLU A 248 -2.88 -14.05 -8.35
N ALA A 249 -3.57 -13.52 -7.33
CA ALA A 249 -4.85 -14.05 -6.86
C ALA A 249 -6.02 -13.85 -7.85
N TYR A 250 -5.83 -13.13 -8.96
CA TYR A 250 -6.90 -12.91 -9.93
C TYR A 250 -7.26 -14.20 -10.67
N ILE A 251 -8.52 -14.60 -10.54
CA ILE A 251 -9.12 -15.73 -11.25
C ILE A 251 -10.35 -15.19 -11.98
N GLY A 252 -10.28 -15.09 -13.29
CA GLY A 252 -11.35 -14.49 -14.09
C GLY A 252 -11.00 -14.35 -15.57
N ASN A 253 -11.88 -13.68 -16.31
CA ASN A 253 -11.65 -13.43 -17.74
C ASN A 253 -10.70 -12.24 -17.93
N LEU A 254 -9.81 -12.32 -18.90
CA LEU A 254 -8.97 -11.19 -19.30
C LEU A 254 -9.35 -10.77 -20.71
N LYS A 255 -9.68 -9.50 -20.88
CA LYS A 255 -9.84 -8.88 -22.19
C LYS A 255 -8.76 -7.83 -22.39
N ILE A 256 -7.99 -7.94 -23.47
CA ILE A 256 -6.89 -7.02 -23.76
C ILE A 256 -7.28 -6.21 -24.99
N ILE A 257 -7.24 -4.89 -24.87
CA ILE A 257 -7.54 -3.95 -25.96
C ILE A 257 -6.31 -3.08 -26.20
N GLN A 258 -5.89 -2.94 -27.45
CA GLN A 258 -4.95 -1.91 -27.87
C GLN A 258 -5.71 -0.68 -28.36
N LYS A 259 -5.35 0.49 -27.86
CA LYS A 259 -5.85 1.80 -28.25
C LYS A 259 -4.75 2.57 -28.96
N ASN A 260 -4.99 2.89 -30.22
CA ASN A 260 -4.10 3.69 -31.07
C ASN A 260 -4.72 5.06 -31.36
N ILE A 261 -3.88 6.06 -31.63
CA ILE A 261 -4.30 7.34 -32.19
C ILE A 261 -3.70 7.44 -33.60
N VAL A 262 -4.55 7.39 -34.62
CA VAL A 262 -4.16 7.53 -36.03
C VAL A 262 -4.94 8.71 -36.60
N ASP A 263 -4.23 9.72 -37.12
CA ASP A 263 -4.84 10.92 -37.72
C ASP A 263 -5.90 11.60 -36.81
N ASN A 264 -5.57 11.81 -35.53
CA ASN A 264 -6.49 12.31 -34.49
C ASN A 264 -7.75 11.46 -34.23
N LYS A 265 -7.83 10.24 -34.77
CA LYS A 265 -8.90 9.28 -34.48
C LYS A 265 -8.39 8.20 -33.53
N THR A 266 -9.22 7.85 -32.55
CA THR A 266 -8.92 6.75 -31.62
C THR A 266 -9.44 5.44 -32.20
N ILE A 267 -8.58 4.43 -32.32
CA ILE A 267 -8.90 3.08 -32.80
C ILE A 267 -8.70 2.09 -31.66
N PHE A 268 -9.67 1.19 -31.44
CA PHE A 268 -9.60 0.12 -30.45
C PHE A 268 -9.54 -1.23 -31.14
N THR A 269 -8.50 -2.01 -30.85
CA THR A 269 -8.28 -3.37 -31.39
C THR A 269 -8.27 -4.37 -30.24
N GLU A 270 -9.19 -5.33 -30.24
CA GLU A 270 -9.17 -6.42 -29.26
C GLU A 270 -8.11 -7.46 -29.62
N VAL A 271 -7.26 -7.79 -28.64
CA VAL A 271 -6.23 -8.82 -28.77
C VAL A 271 -6.83 -10.14 -28.29
N ASN A 272 -7.31 -10.96 -29.22
CA ASN A 272 -7.85 -12.29 -28.92
C ASN A 272 -6.71 -13.21 -28.43
N GLY A 273 -6.76 -13.75 -27.20
CA GLY A 273 -5.81 -14.82 -26.84
C GLY A 273 -5.55 -15.23 -25.37
N TYR A 274 -6.15 -14.66 -24.33
CA TYR A 274 -5.74 -14.99 -22.95
C TYR A 274 -6.90 -15.41 -22.03
N SER A 275 -7.05 -16.72 -21.82
CA SER A 275 -7.79 -17.27 -20.67
C SER A 275 -6.79 -17.74 -19.60
N VAL A 276 -6.85 -17.21 -18.38
CA VAL A 276 -6.08 -17.76 -17.25
C VAL A 276 -6.88 -18.91 -16.66
N LYS A 277 -6.58 -20.15 -17.07
CA LYS A 277 -7.18 -21.35 -16.49
C LYS A 277 -6.52 -21.73 -15.17
N ARG A 278 -7.28 -22.31 -14.25
CA ARG A 278 -6.80 -22.91 -12.99
C ARG A 278 -5.67 -23.89 -13.28
N LYS A 279 -4.56 -23.83 -12.53
CA LYS A 279 -3.70 -25.00 -12.35
C LYS A 279 -4.44 -25.95 -11.40
N GLY A 280 -5.04 -27.01 -11.95
CA GLY A 280 -5.70 -28.04 -11.14
C GLY A 280 -6.99 -28.66 -11.70
N GLU A 281 -7.29 -28.51 -13.00
CA GLU A 281 -8.24 -29.36 -13.74
C GLU A 281 -7.61 -29.79 -15.06
#